data_AF-A0A381SHY8-F1
#
_entry.id   AF-A0A381SHY8-F1
#
_cell.length_a   1.000
_cell.length_b   1.000
_cell.length_c   1.000
_cell.angle_alpha   90.00
_cell.angle_beta   90.00
_cell.angle_gamma   90.00
#
_symmetry.space_group_name_H-M   'P 1'
#
loop_
_entity.id
_entity.type
_entity.pdbx_description
1 polymer ?
#
loop_
_entity_poly.entity_id
_entity_poly.type
_entity_poly.pdbx_seq_one_letter_code
_entity_poly.pdbx_strand_id
1 'polypeptide(L)' 'MTTARNDFQIRSESRGARWVAWVTQGSDDQPLDSVLLVGQTRDEAESNAQAWADKLAGDPVLIRG' A
#
# COMPACT_ATOMS: atom_id res chain seq x y z
N MET A 1 11.57 -6.12 -14.40
CA MET A 1 11.56 -4.70 -13.99
C MET A 1 11.80 -4.69 -12.49
N THR A 2 12.81 -3.95 -12.02
CA THR A 2 13.06 -3.78 -10.59
C THR A 2 12.22 -2.60 -10.14
N THR A 3 11.14 -2.84 -9.41
CA THR A 3 10.32 -1.77 -8.83
C THR A 3 11.03 -1.23 -7.60
N ALA A 4 11.36 0.06 -7.60
CA ALA A 4 12.01 0.72 -6.48
C ALA A 4 10.95 1.23 -5.49
N ARG A 5 11.34 1.40 -4.22
CA ARG A 5 10.42 1.91 -3.20
C ARG A 5 9.78 3.26 -3.50
N ASN A 6 10.51 4.11 -4.21
CA ASN A 6 10.05 5.45 -4.61
C ASN A 6 9.00 5.42 -5.72
N ASP A 7 8.76 4.26 -6.35
CA ASP A 7 7.71 4.10 -7.35
C ASP A 7 6.32 3.90 -6.72
N PHE A 8 6.28 3.72 -5.40
CA PHE A 8 5.06 3.48 -4.63
C PHE A 8 4.59 4.74 -3.89
N GLN A 9 3.29 5.00 -3.94
CA GLN A 9 2.63 6.02 -3.13
C GLN A 9 1.64 5.38 -2.18
N ILE A 10 1.51 5.95 -0.97
CA ILE A 10 0.53 5.51 0.02
C ILE A 10 -0.69 6.40 -0.04
N ARG A 11 -1.84 5.76 -0.07
CA ARG A 11 -3.15 6.40 0.06
C ARG A 11 -3.84 5.84 1.29
N SER A 12 -4.67 6.64 1.93
CA SER A 12 -5.42 6.23 3.11
C SER A 12 -6.76 6.95 3.18
N GLU A 13 -7.74 6.28 3.78
CA GLU A 13 -9.05 6.87 4.04
C GLU A 13 -9.70 6.27 5.29
N SER A 14 -10.61 7.05 5.88
CA SER A 14 -11.44 6.57 6.98
C SER A 14 -12.59 5.72 6.44
N ARG A 15 -12.73 4.49 6.95
CA ARG A 15 -13.84 3.57 6.68
C ARG A 15 -14.56 3.27 8.00
N GLY A 16 -15.53 4.12 8.35
CA GLY A 16 -16.26 4.01 9.61
C GLY A 16 -15.34 4.20 10.82
N ALA A 17 -15.31 3.22 11.72
CA ALA A 17 -14.48 3.25 12.93
C ALA A 17 -13.02 2.80 12.71
N ARG A 18 -12.60 2.61 11.45
CA ARG A 18 -11.26 2.15 11.09
C ARG A 18 -10.67 3.00 9.98
N TRP A 19 -9.35 2.90 9.84
CA TRP A 19 -8.62 3.43 8.71
C TRP A 19 -8.18 2.31 7.81
N VAL A 20 -8.22 2.57 6.50
CA VAL A 20 -7.63 1.70 5.50
C VAL A 20 -6.59 2.48 4.73
N ALA A 21 -5.52 1.81 4.35
CA ALA A 21 -4.47 2.36 3.50
C ALA A 21 -4.09 1.34 2.44
N TRP A 22 -3.58 1.82 1.31
CA TRP A 22 -3.14 0.98 0.22
C TRP A 22 -1.96 1.60 -0.49
N VAL A 23 -1.23 0.73 -1.19
CA VAL A 23 -0.12 1.13 -2.04
C VAL A 23 -0.65 1.30 -3.46
N THR A 24 -0.25 2.38 -4.12
CA THR A 24 -0.51 2.66 -5.53
C THR A 24 0.83 2.72 -6.27
N GLN A 25 0.82 2.49 -7.58
CA GLN A 25 2.01 2.60 -8.43
C GLN A 25 1.69 3.47 -9.65
N GLY A 26 2.55 4.45 -9.93
CA GLY A 26 2.37 5.37 -11.06
C GLY A 26 1.33 6.45 -10.78
N SER A 27 0.43 6.69 -11.75
CA SER A 27 -0.56 7.79 -11.70
C SER A 27 -1.98 7.33 -11.35
N ASP A 28 -2.19 6.04 -11.11
CA ASP A 28 -3.50 5.49 -10.76
C ASP A 28 -3.69 5.52 -9.24
N ASP A 29 -4.93 5.77 -8.80
CA ASP A 29 -5.31 5.79 -7.39
C ASP A 29 -5.72 4.39 -6.87
N GLN A 30 -5.75 3.38 -7.76
CA GLN A 30 -6.15 2.02 -7.41
C GLN A 30 -5.12 1.28 -6.54
N PRO A 31 -5.61 0.47 -5.58
CA PRO A 31 -4.76 -0.44 -4.82
C PRO A 31 -4.02 -1.40 -5.73
N LEU A 32 -2.70 -1.42 -5.59
CA LEU A 32 -1.87 -2.42 -6.24
C LEU A 32 -2.27 -3.82 -5.75
N ASP A 33 -2.55 -4.70 -6.70
CA ASP A 33 -2.99 -6.09 -6.45
C ASP A 33 -4.27 -6.20 -5.57
N SER A 34 -5.10 -5.16 -5.56
CA SER A 34 -6.34 -5.10 -4.75
C SER A 34 -6.12 -5.26 -3.23
N VAL A 35 -4.93 -4.95 -2.71
CA VAL A 35 -4.60 -5.12 -1.29
C VAL A 35 -4.94 -3.87 -0.48
N LEU A 36 -5.75 -4.03 0.58
CA LEU A 36 -6.10 -2.98 1.55
C LEU A 36 -5.58 -3.33 2.95
N LEU A 37 -4.87 -2.40 3.59
CA LEU A 37 -4.21 -2.56 4.88
C LEU A 37 -5.01 -1.77 5.92
N VAL A 38 -5.47 -2.43 6.99
CA VAL A 38 -6.35 -1.81 8.00
C VAL A 38 -5.55 -1.38 9.22
N GLY A 39 -5.94 -0.27 9.83
CA GLY A 39 -5.46 0.20 11.14
C GLY A 39 -6.59 0.78 11.99
N GLN A 40 -6.38 0.85 13.31
CA GLN A 40 -7.28 1.58 14.21
C GLN A 40 -7.18 3.08 13.96
N THR A 41 -5.97 3.57 13.69
CA THR A 41 -5.67 4.96 13.37
C THR A 41 -5.16 5.08 11.94
N ARG A 42 -5.15 6.31 11.43
CA ARG A 42 -4.53 6.64 10.14
C ARG A 42 -3.07 6.20 10.10
N ASP A 43 -2.31 6.57 11.13
CA ASP A 43 -0.86 6.28 11.21
C ASP A 43 -0.58 4.77 11.20
N GLU A 44 -1.42 3.97 11.87
CA GLU A 44 -1.28 2.52 11.87
C GLU A 44 -1.55 1.93 10.49
N ALA A 45 -2.62 2.37 9.81
CA ALA A 45 -2.93 1.92 8.46
C ALA A 45 -1.81 2.31 7.48
N GLU A 46 -1.34 3.56 7.53
CA GLU A 46 -0.24 4.03 6.68
C GLU A 46 1.08 3.32 6.97
N SER A 47 1.39 3.02 8.24
CA SER A 47 2.58 2.23 8.60
C SER A 47 2.51 0.81 8.04
N ASN A 48 1.33 0.19 8.07
CA ASN A 48 1.11 -1.13 7.47
C ASN A 48 1.28 -1.08 5.95
N ALA A 49 0.79 -0.04 5.27
CA ALA A 49 0.99 0.16 3.84
C ALA A 49 2.46 0.43 3.48
N GLN A 50 3.20 1.15 4.32
CA GLN A 50 4.63 1.39 4.16
C GLN A 50 5.43 0.08 4.24
N ALA A 51 5.17 -0.74 5.26
CA ALA A 51 5.77 -2.06 5.39
C ALA A 51 5.42 -2.98 4.20
N TRP A 52 4.19 -2.88 3.68
CA TRP A 52 3.79 -3.60 2.47
C TRP A 52 4.59 -3.14 1.25
N ALA A 53 4.72 -1.83 1.02
CA ALA A 53 5.55 -1.30 -0.06
C ALA A 53 7.01 -1.77 0.04
N ASP A 54 7.61 -1.76 1.23
CA ASP A 54 8.96 -2.28 1.48
C ASP A 54 9.09 -3.74 1.04
N LYS A 55 8.08 -4.56 1.37
CA LYS A 55 8.02 -5.96 0.97
C LYS A 55 7.92 -6.12 -0.55
N LEU A 56 7.10 -5.30 -1.21
CA LEU A 56 6.94 -5.33 -2.67
C LEU A 56 8.22 -4.94 -3.42
N ALA A 57 8.98 -3.98 -2.89
CA ALA A 57 10.27 -3.60 -3.48
C ALA A 57 11.33 -4.70 -3.28
N GLY A 58 11.30 -5.40 -2.15
CA GLY A 58 12.19 -6.53 -1.87
C GLY A 58 11.82 -7.81 -2.62
N ASP A 59 10.53 -8.01 -2.91
CA ASP A 59 10.01 -9.17 -3.61
C ASP A 59 8.89 -8.79 -4.62
N PRO A 60 9.28 -8.39 -5.85
CA PRO A 60 8.33 -7.97 -6.88
C PRO A 60 7.42 -9.10 -7.39
N VAL A 61 7.69 -10.37 -7.05
CA VAL A 61 6.83 -11.52 -7.45
C VAL A 61 5.47 -11.44 -6.75
N LEU A 62 5.38 -10.77 -5.61
CA LEU A 62 4.14 -10.58 -4.86
C LEU A 62 3.09 -9.71 -5.57
N ILE A 63 3.45 -9.06 -6.69
CA ILE A 63 2.55 -8.26 -7.53
C ILE A 63 1.94 -9.13 -8.65
N ARG A 64 2.36 -10.41 -8.81
CA ARG A 64 1.85 -11.31 -9.85
C ARG A 64 0.64 -12.09 -9.36
N GLY A 65 -0.52 -11.42 -9.37
CA GLY A 65 -1.86 -12.04 -9.43
C GLY A 65 -2.32 -12.25 -10.86
#